data_AF-A0A9P7YIW6-F1
#
_entry.id   AF-A0A9P7YIW6-F1
#
_cell.length_a   1.000
_cell.length_b   1.000
_cell.length_c   1.000
_cell.angle_alpha   90.00
_cell.angle_beta   90.00
_cell.angle_gamma   90.00
#
_symmetry.space_group_name_H-M   'P 1'
#
loop_
_entity.id
_entity.type
_entity.pdbx_description
1 polymer ?
#
loop_
_entity_poly.entity_id
_entity_poly.type
_entity_poly.pdbx_seq_one_letter_code
_entity_poly.pdbx_strand_id
1 'polypeptide(L)'
;MITPKKKSSHKSEPPIDPLPEFVGELHSSFARLIEDARGFRGDLTIEAEFGRVLILGINNAHIAEKEQKDHSVSLDNFKCLLNPRSEHKGDVLPHTSFTNKLTSVPAEIDGLVGVQHTFEANSLWEEQQSGWSISYSLTYLDMETNKHFSINFDAESFVARLKLHKSFGSLYIHGTKRAWDYQITAHGAEKDEKAEERYAPLISKLQQAFYIPAGNAEPQLDFHLDQATHEKFSLYPIHVYKTSKHMSKDRKSILKLTEVLELDTHWKSIEDKGIVVWRARYSKVQGPKISNRWFTAAIESVQAKEFLHQNENLELGDEAGWTPYSFEQAKVVESLMLPACEMLKHMDGIGYHNSNGIARLAPAPTPSASTAPSKPYYFW
;
A
#
# COMPACT_ATOMS: atom_id res chain seq x y z
N MET A 1 -47.40 26.52 39.07
CA MET A 1 -46.15 26.82 38.37
C MET A 1 -45.16 25.71 38.67
N ILE A 2 -44.89 24.84 37.69
CA ILE A 2 -43.91 23.74 37.82
C ILE A 2 -42.68 24.20 37.04
N THR A 3 -41.59 24.45 37.73
CA THR A 3 -40.29 24.76 37.13
C THR A 3 -39.70 23.50 36.48
N PRO A 4 -39.24 23.54 35.23
CA PRO A 4 -38.60 22.40 34.61
C PRO A 4 -37.18 22.25 35.13
N LYS A 5 -36.88 21.11 35.75
CA LYS A 5 -35.50 20.71 36.10
C LYS A 5 -34.68 20.61 34.81
N LYS A 6 -33.67 21.46 34.66
CA LYS A 6 -32.59 21.31 33.67
C LYS A 6 -31.94 19.94 33.87
N LYS A 7 -32.07 19.06 32.87
CA LYS A 7 -31.24 17.84 32.79
C LYS A 7 -29.79 18.29 32.60
N SER A 8 -28.97 18.01 33.61
CA SER A 8 -27.52 18.01 33.53
C SER A 8 -27.08 17.11 32.38
N SER A 9 -26.52 17.66 31.32
CA SER A 9 -25.80 16.88 30.32
C SER A 9 -24.46 16.50 30.91
N HIS A 10 -24.34 15.28 31.43
CA HIS A 10 -23.03 14.69 31.69
C HIS A 10 -22.27 14.64 30.36
N LYS A 11 -21.25 15.49 30.20
CA LYS A 11 -20.20 15.27 29.22
C LYS A 11 -19.41 14.06 29.73
N SER A 12 -19.74 12.87 29.24
CA SER A 12 -18.86 11.71 29.39
C SER A 12 -17.53 12.04 28.73
N GLU A 13 -16.42 11.74 29.40
CA GLU A 13 -15.09 11.79 28.77
C GLU A 13 -15.12 10.97 27.48
N PRO A 14 -14.43 11.42 26.42
CA PRO A 14 -14.37 10.65 25.18
C PRO A 14 -13.76 9.27 25.47
N PRO A 15 -14.28 8.20 24.85
CA PRO A 15 -13.73 6.86 25.04
C PRO A 15 -12.25 6.84 24.60
N ILE A 16 -11.43 6.06 25.32
CA ILE A 16 -10.04 5.81 24.94
C ILE A 16 -10.03 5.05 23.61
N ASP A 17 -9.43 5.64 22.59
CA ASP A 17 -9.35 5.11 21.24
C ASP A 17 -8.02 5.53 20.59
N PRO A 18 -7.14 4.59 20.20
CA PRO A 18 -7.27 3.14 20.31
C PRO A 18 -7.06 2.59 21.73
N LEU A 19 -7.50 1.34 21.97
CA LEU A 19 -7.37 0.67 23.27
C LEU A 19 -5.89 0.47 23.66
N PRO A 20 -5.50 0.66 24.95
CA PRO A 20 -4.10 0.52 25.37
C PRO A 20 -3.49 -0.86 25.10
N GLU A 21 -4.28 -1.94 25.20
CA GLU A 21 -3.84 -3.31 24.94
C GLU A 21 -3.42 -3.50 23.47
N PHE A 22 -4.23 -2.97 22.54
CA PHE A 22 -3.92 -2.96 21.11
C PHE A 22 -2.64 -2.18 20.84
N VAL A 23 -2.47 -1.01 21.46
CA VAL A 23 -1.26 -0.19 21.32
C VAL A 23 -0.02 -0.97 21.80
N GLY A 24 -0.10 -1.63 22.95
CA GLY A 24 1.00 -2.44 23.49
C GLY A 24 1.36 -3.65 22.62
N GLU A 25 0.37 -4.35 22.08
CA GLU A 25 0.59 -5.47 21.15
C GLU A 25 1.22 -5.01 19.83
N LEU A 26 0.76 -3.86 19.31
CA LEU A 26 1.30 -3.27 18.09
C LEU A 26 2.76 -2.86 18.26
N HIS A 27 3.12 -2.20 19.37
CA HIS A 27 4.51 -1.88 19.70
C HIS A 27 5.39 -3.14 19.77
N SER A 28 4.92 -4.17 20.48
CA SER A 28 5.65 -5.43 20.65
C SER A 28 5.85 -6.18 19.33
N SER A 29 4.91 -6.06 18.41
CA SER A 29 4.97 -6.70 17.08
C SER A 29 5.80 -5.86 16.10
N PHE A 30 5.71 -4.54 16.18
CA PHE A 30 6.51 -3.61 15.41
C PHE A 30 8.00 -3.74 15.73
N ALA A 31 8.36 -3.83 17.01
CA ALA A 31 9.74 -4.04 17.43
C ALA A 31 10.36 -5.29 16.79
N ARG A 32 9.58 -6.39 16.70
CA ARG A 32 10.00 -7.62 16.03
C ARG A 32 10.13 -7.45 14.51
N LEU A 33 9.23 -6.70 13.88
CA LEU A 33 9.29 -6.43 12.43
C LEU A 33 10.56 -5.68 12.03
N ILE A 34 10.99 -4.69 12.82
CA ILE A 34 12.10 -3.82 12.43
C ILE A 34 13.47 -4.33 12.82
N GLU A 35 13.57 -5.25 13.80
CA GLU A 35 14.85 -5.79 14.27
C GLU A 35 15.66 -6.41 13.11
N ASP A 36 15.00 -7.21 12.27
CA ASP A 36 15.63 -7.88 11.13
C ASP A 36 16.09 -6.91 10.03
N ALA A 37 15.56 -5.69 10.01
CA ALA A 37 15.93 -4.67 9.03
C ALA A 37 17.20 -3.89 9.41
N ARG A 38 17.72 -4.06 10.63
CA ARG A 38 18.82 -3.23 11.16
C ARG A 38 20.14 -3.41 10.41
N GLY A 39 20.45 -4.63 9.98
CA GLY A 39 21.62 -4.95 9.16
C GLY A 39 21.37 -4.84 7.65
N PHE A 40 20.19 -4.37 7.21
CA PHE A 40 19.91 -4.28 5.78
C PHE A 40 20.61 -3.08 5.15
N ARG A 41 21.30 -3.33 4.03
CA ARG A 41 22.01 -2.31 3.27
C ARG A 41 21.19 -1.85 2.06
N GLY A 42 20.82 -0.59 2.07
CA GLY A 42 20.05 0.05 0.99
C GLY A 42 18.89 0.88 1.53
N ASP A 43 17.99 1.25 0.63
CA ASP A 43 16.86 2.10 0.98
C ASP A 43 15.84 1.26 1.76
N LEU A 44 15.47 1.70 2.97
CA LEU A 44 14.39 1.09 3.76
C LEU A 44 13.19 2.03 3.85
N THR A 45 12.00 1.44 3.88
CA THR A 45 10.75 2.17 4.02
C THR A 45 9.79 1.38 4.91
N ILE A 46 9.14 2.12 5.82
CA ILE A 46 8.09 1.60 6.70
C ILE A 46 6.85 2.44 6.48
N GLU A 47 5.74 1.78 6.17
CA GLU A 47 4.48 2.43 5.82
C GLU A 47 3.30 1.71 6.45
N ALA A 48 2.29 2.49 6.85
CA ALA A 48 0.94 1.99 7.08
C ALA A 48 0.14 2.09 5.78
N GLU A 49 -0.04 0.98 5.08
CA GLU A 49 -0.75 0.91 3.79
C GLU A 49 -2.20 0.53 4.00
N PHE A 50 -3.14 1.26 3.38
CA PHE A 50 -4.56 0.94 3.46
C PHE A 50 -5.00 -0.04 2.37
N GLY A 51 -5.94 -0.91 2.70
CA GLY A 51 -6.35 -1.97 1.80
C GLY A 51 -7.26 -3.00 2.47
N ARG A 52 -7.22 -4.24 1.99
CA ARG A 52 -7.94 -5.36 2.59
C ARG A 52 -7.02 -6.51 2.90
N VAL A 53 -7.18 -7.04 4.10
CA VAL A 53 -6.58 -8.30 4.51
C VAL A 53 -7.41 -9.44 3.95
N LEU A 54 -6.77 -10.31 3.17
CA LEU A 54 -7.37 -11.49 2.57
C LEU A 54 -6.78 -12.72 3.24
N ILE A 55 -7.63 -13.56 3.82
CA ILE A 55 -7.21 -14.85 4.36
C ILE A 55 -7.61 -15.91 3.32
N LEU A 56 -6.61 -16.50 2.68
CA LEU A 56 -6.76 -17.49 1.62
C LEU A 56 -6.48 -18.88 2.17
N GLY A 57 -6.95 -19.92 1.47
CA GLY A 57 -6.71 -21.31 1.87
C GLY A 57 -7.53 -21.77 3.09
N ILE A 58 -8.53 -20.99 3.53
CA ILE A 58 -9.47 -21.41 4.57
C ILE A 58 -10.49 -22.38 3.97
N ASN A 59 -10.73 -23.50 4.65
CA ASN A 59 -11.75 -24.47 4.25
C ASN A 59 -13.15 -23.82 4.33
N ASN A 60 -13.98 -24.03 3.31
CA ASN A 60 -15.36 -23.51 3.24
C ASN A 60 -16.21 -23.85 4.47
N ALA A 61 -15.93 -24.95 5.17
CA ALA A 61 -16.60 -25.32 6.42
C ALA A 61 -16.43 -24.28 7.55
N HIS A 62 -15.44 -23.40 7.47
CA HIS A 62 -15.18 -22.33 8.42
C HIS A 62 -15.64 -20.95 7.93
N ILE A 63 -16.30 -20.88 6.76
CA ILE A 63 -16.79 -19.64 6.17
C ILE A 63 -18.31 -19.60 6.36
N ALA A 64 -18.80 -18.59 7.07
CA ALA A 64 -20.24 -18.39 7.22
C ALA A 64 -20.89 -18.01 5.88
N GLU A 65 -21.87 -18.79 5.45
CA GLU A 65 -22.72 -18.42 4.33
C GLU A 65 -23.67 -17.28 4.72
N LYS A 66 -24.09 -16.47 3.75
CA LYS A 66 -24.94 -15.28 3.96
C LYS A 66 -26.23 -15.55 4.76
N GLU A 67 -26.71 -16.78 4.74
CA GLU A 67 -27.94 -17.23 5.39
C GLU A 67 -27.70 -17.88 6.76
N GLN A 68 -26.46 -18.28 7.06
CA GLN A 68 -26.04 -18.80 8.36
C GLN A 68 -25.46 -17.66 9.20
N LYS A 69 -26.19 -17.30 10.26
CA LYS A 69 -25.93 -16.08 11.03
C LYS A 69 -24.74 -16.15 11.97
N ASP A 70 -24.19 -17.32 12.26
CA ASP A 70 -23.08 -17.41 13.21
C ASP A 70 -22.27 -18.71 13.05
N HIS A 71 -20.97 -18.56 12.75
CA HIS A 71 -19.93 -19.60 12.85
C HIS A 71 -18.83 -19.14 13.81
N SER A 72 -19.23 -18.61 14.96
CA SER A 72 -18.30 -18.24 16.02
C SER A 72 -17.49 -19.45 16.48
N VAL A 73 -16.18 -19.35 16.36
CA VAL A 73 -15.21 -20.30 16.92
C VAL A 73 -14.51 -19.66 18.12
N SER A 74 -14.14 -20.47 19.12
CA SER A 74 -13.31 -20.00 20.23
C SER A 74 -11.97 -19.44 19.72
N LEU A 75 -11.39 -18.48 20.44
CA LEU A 75 -10.10 -17.86 20.09
C LEU A 75 -8.98 -18.90 19.83
N ASP A 76 -8.89 -19.95 20.63
CA ASP A 76 -7.85 -20.98 20.47
C ASP A 76 -8.04 -21.77 19.17
N ASN A 77 -9.27 -22.21 18.87
CA ASN A 77 -9.59 -22.83 17.59
C ASN A 77 -9.31 -21.88 16.42
N PHE A 78 -9.66 -20.60 16.53
CA PHE A 78 -9.37 -19.61 15.50
C PHE A 78 -7.85 -19.46 15.25
N LYS A 79 -7.04 -19.43 16.31
CA LYS A 79 -5.57 -19.43 16.19
C LYS A 79 -5.05 -20.70 15.51
N CYS A 80 -5.59 -21.86 15.83
CA CYS A 80 -5.25 -23.12 15.16
C CYS A 80 -5.66 -23.12 13.69
N LEU A 81 -6.79 -22.49 13.34
CA LEU A 81 -7.23 -22.34 11.95
C LEU A 81 -6.33 -21.40 11.16
N LEU A 82 -5.87 -20.30 11.75
CA LEU A 82 -4.98 -19.35 11.05
C LEU A 82 -3.52 -19.83 11.00
N ASN A 83 -3.12 -20.71 11.91
CA ASN A 83 -1.77 -21.25 11.98
C ASN A 83 -1.78 -22.78 12.23
N PRO A 84 -2.30 -23.57 11.27
CA PRO A 84 -2.36 -25.01 11.43
C PRO A 84 -0.95 -25.60 11.41
N ARG A 85 -0.69 -26.56 12.30
CA ARG A 85 0.50 -27.40 12.22
C ARG A 85 0.29 -28.35 11.05
N SER A 86 1.00 -28.14 9.95
CA SER A 86 0.94 -29.06 8.81
C SER A 86 1.47 -30.43 9.23
N GLU A 87 0.63 -31.46 9.13
CA GLU A 87 1.04 -32.85 9.33
C GLU A 87 1.30 -33.58 7.99
N HIS A 88 0.85 -33.02 6.85
CA HIS A 88 0.92 -33.66 5.53
C HIS A 88 1.51 -32.73 4.45
N LYS A 89 2.42 -33.28 3.63
CA LYS A 89 2.95 -32.59 2.44
C LYS A 89 1.85 -32.48 1.38
N GLY A 90 1.38 -31.25 1.12
CA GLY A 90 0.45 -30.96 0.02
C GLY A 90 -0.79 -30.15 0.42
N ASP A 91 -1.05 -29.99 1.71
CA ASP A 91 -2.17 -29.17 2.17
C ASP A 91 -1.93 -27.69 1.85
N VAL A 92 -2.92 -27.04 1.23
CA VAL A 92 -2.94 -25.58 1.06
C VAL A 92 -3.20 -24.99 2.43
N LEU A 93 -2.14 -24.56 3.10
CA LEU A 93 -2.26 -23.93 4.40
C LEU A 93 -2.89 -22.53 4.24
N PRO A 94 -3.68 -22.10 5.23
CA PRO A 94 -4.13 -20.73 5.33
C PRO A 94 -2.96 -19.76 5.25
N HIS A 95 -3.11 -18.74 4.43
CA HIS A 95 -2.11 -17.68 4.30
C HIS A 95 -2.79 -16.34 4.11
N THR A 96 -2.12 -15.30 4.61
CA THR A 96 -2.60 -13.93 4.52
C THR A 96 -2.02 -13.26 3.28
N SER A 97 -2.87 -12.55 2.56
CA SER A 97 -2.52 -11.67 1.45
C SER A 97 -3.11 -10.28 1.70
N PHE A 98 -2.58 -9.27 1.05
CA PHE A 98 -3.08 -7.90 1.14
C PHE A 98 -3.32 -7.31 -0.23
N THR A 99 -4.40 -6.54 -0.37
CA THR A 99 -4.61 -5.71 -1.56
C THR A 99 -4.78 -4.26 -1.17
N ASN A 100 -3.94 -3.39 -1.72
CA ASN A 100 -3.96 -1.95 -1.48
C ASN A 100 -4.75 -1.17 -2.55
N LYS A 101 -5.52 -1.87 -3.40
CA LYS A 101 -6.34 -1.26 -4.46
C LYS A 101 -7.64 -0.70 -3.85
N LEU A 102 -7.63 0.58 -3.47
CA LEU A 102 -8.76 1.22 -2.79
C LEU A 102 -9.92 1.55 -3.74
N THR A 103 -9.61 2.32 -4.78
CA THR A 103 -10.62 2.81 -5.72
C THR A 103 -10.04 3.06 -7.09
N SER A 104 -10.88 3.02 -8.12
CA SER A 104 -10.56 3.51 -9.46
C SER A 104 -11.13 4.91 -9.72
N VAL A 105 -11.87 5.48 -8.75
CA VAL A 105 -12.61 6.74 -8.87
C VAL A 105 -11.83 7.88 -8.20
N PRO A 106 -11.34 8.88 -8.96
CA PRO A 106 -10.50 9.95 -8.40
C PRO A 106 -11.17 10.77 -7.30
N ALA A 107 -12.46 11.09 -7.45
CA ALA A 107 -13.19 11.93 -6.52
C ALA A 107 -13.32 11.32 -5.10
N GLU A 108 -13.22 9.99 -4.96
CA GLU A 108 -13.23 9.33 -3.66
C GLU A 108 -11.91 9.56 -2.90
N ILE A 109 -10.79 9.76 -3.63
CA ILE A 109 -9.47 10.00 -3.03
C ILE A 109 -9.30 11.41 -2.50
N ASP A 110 -9.90 12.40 -3.15
CA ASP A 110 -9.88 13.80 -2.67
C ASP A 110 -10.50 13.90 -1.26
N GLY A 111 -11.48 13.04 -0.95
CA GLY A 111 -12.07 12.92 0.38
C GLY A 111 -11.10 12.46 1.47
N LEU A 112 -10.04 11.72 1.13
CA LEU A 112 -9.03 11.25 2.10
C LEU A 112 -8.12 12.36 2.61
N VAL A 113 -7.89 13.39 1.79
CA VAL A 113 -7.12 14.58 2.20
C VAL A 113 -7.95 15.43 3.16
N GLY A 114 -9.26 15.51 2.94
CA GLY A 114 -10.19 16.28 3.76
C GLY A 114 -10.62 15.62 5.08
N VAL A 115 -9.99 14.50 5.48
CA VAL A 115 -10.32 13.81 6.74
C VAL A 115 -10.04 14.72 7.93
N GLN A 116 -11.03 14.83 8.81
CA GLN A 116 -10.95 15.58 10.07
C GLN A 116 -10.82 14.61 11.24
N HIS A 117 -10.30 15.08 12.36
CA HIS A 117 -10.31 14.31 13.59
C HIS A 117 -11.75 14.06 14.07
N THR A 118 -12.05 12.85 14.52
CA THR A 118 -13.38 12.44 15.01
C THR A 118 -13.81 13.30 16.21
N PHE A 119 -12.85 13.74 17.03
CA PHE A 119 -13.09 14.49 18.26
C PHE A 119 -12.74 15.98 18.15
N GLU A 120 -12.09 16.41 17.06
CA GLU A 120 -11.70 17.80 16.82
C GLU A 120 -12.07 18.20 15.39
N ALA A 121 -12.68 19.37 15.18
CA ALA A 121 -13.06 19.84 13.84
C ALA A 121 -11.86 20.25 12.95
N ASN A 122 -10.65 19.79 13.29
CA ASN A 122 -9.40 20.10 12.61
C ASN A 122 -9.10 19.04 11.56
N SER A 123 -8.66 19.46 10.37
CA SER A 123 -8.13 18.56 9.34
C SER A 123 -6.90 17.81 9.86
N LEU A 124 -6.79 16.52 9.53
CA LEU A 124 -5.64 15.69 9.88
C LEU A 124 -4.39 16.10 9.07
N TRP A 125 -4.60 16.48 7.81
CA TRP A 125 -3.56 16.79 6.85
C TRP A 125 -3.48 18.30 6.58
N GLU A 126 -2.26 18.78 6.32
CA GLU A 126 -2.03 20.12 5.76
C GLU A 126 -2.61 20.20 4.34
N GLU A 127 -3.24 21.34 4.01
CA GLU A 127 -3.80 21.58 2.67
C GLU A 127 -2.71 21.75 1.59
N GLN A 128 -1.49 22.09 2.03
CA GLN A 128 -0.38 22.32 1.12
C GLN A 128 0.17 20.98 0.64
N GLN A 129 -0.26 20.60 -0.55
CA GLN A 129 0.23 19.42 -1.26
C GLN A 129 1.67 19.62 -1.75
N SER A 130 2.53 18.60 -1.62
CA SER A 130 3.76 18.52 -2.41
C SER A 130 3.41 18.29 -3.89
N GLY A 131 4.14 18.91 -4.82
CA GLY A 131 3.96 18.65 -6.26
C GLY A 131 3.90 17.15 -6.58
N TRP A 132 3.19 16.80 -7.66
CA TRP A 132 3.06 15.41 -8.09
C TRP A 132 4.41 14.89 -8.57
N SER A 133 4.88 13.79 -8.00
CA SER A 133 6.01 13.03 -8.53
C SER A 133 5.51 11.89 -9.41
N ILE A 134 6.09 11.71 -10.59
CA ILE A 134 5.73 10.64 -11.52
C ILE A 134 6.92 9.71 -11.72
N SER A 135 6.69 8.40 -11.65
CA SER A 135 7.71 7.40 -11.95
C SER A 135 7.14 6.22 -12.75
N TYR A 136 7.98 5.64 -13.60
CA TYR A 136 7.67 4.43 -14.36
C TYR A 136 8.45 3.26 -13.76
N SER A 137 7.78 2.16 -13.44
CA SER A 137 8.42 0.94 -12.95
C SER A 137 8.28 -0.17 -13.97
N LEU A 138 9.42 -0.67 -14.45
CA LEU A 138 9.51 -1.81 -15.33
C LEU A 138 10.01 -3.00 -14.52
N THR A 139 9.12 -3.95 -14.24
CA THR A 139 9.46 -5.16 -13.49
C THR A 139 9.86 -6.28 -14.43
N TYR A 140 11.00 -6.90 -14.18
CA TYR A 140 11.56 -7.97 -14.97
C TYR A 140 11.77 -9.24 -14.15
N LEU A 141 11.69 -10.38 -14.82
CA LEU A 141 12.23 -11.65 -14.36
C LEU A 141 13.51 -11.95 -15.16
N ASP A 142 14.64 -12.09 -14.47
CA ASP A 142 15.87 -12.63 -15.06
C ASP A 142 15.71 -14.14 -15.24
N MET A 143 15.69 -14.59 -16.51
CA MET A 143 15.45 -15.99 -16.85
C MET A 143 16.61 -16.90 -16.46
N GLU A 144 17.82 -16.37 -16.26
CA GLU A 144 18.98 -17.15 -15.83
C GLU A 144 18.99 -17.38 -14.31
N THR A 145 18.63 -16.36 -13.52
CA THR A 145 18.68 -16.42 -12.05
C THR A 145 17.32 -16.72 -11.42
N ASN A 146 16.25 -16.65 -12.20
CA ASN A 146 14.86 -16.71 -11.73
C ASN A 146 14.57 -15.69 -10.62
N LYS A 147 15.18 -14.50 -10.70
CA LYS A 147 14.99 -13.40 -9.75
C LYS A 147 14.19 -12.28 -10.39
N HIS A 148 13.26 -11.73 -9.64
CA HIS A 148 12.55 -10.50 -9.99
C HIS A 148 13.36 -9.27 -9.57
N PHE A 149 13.32 -8.24 -10.41
CA PHE A 149 13.87 -6.93 -10.12
C PHE A 149 13.06 -5.87 -10.88
N SER A 150 13.13 -4.62 -10.43
CA SER A 150 12.45 -3.52 -11.10
C SER A 150 13.44 -2.43 -11.47
N ILE A 151 13.21 -1.76 -12.60
CA ILE A 151 13.94 -0.56 -13.01
C ILE A 151 12.95 0.60 -12.97
N ASN A 152 13.20 1.54 -12.06
CA ASN A 152 12.34 2.70 -11.85
C ASN A 152 12.94 3.93 -12.54
N PHE A 153 12.18 4.56 -13.42
CA PHE A 153 12.51 5.81 -14.07
C PHE A 153 11.77 6.95 -13.41
N ASP A 154 12.50 7.98 -13.00
CA ASP A 154 11.91 9.26 -12.65
C ASP A 154 11.45 9.98 -13.93
N ALA A 155 10.19 10.42 -13.99
CA ALA A 155 9.62 10.95 -15.23
C ALA A 155 10.16 12.34 -15.62
N GLU A 156 10.73 13.09 -14.67
CA GLU A 156 11.25 14.44 -14.93
C GLU A 156 12.74 14.39 -15.30
N SER A 157 13.53 13.64 -14.54
CA SER A 157 14.99 13.56 -14.71
C SER A 157 15.44 12.41 -15.61
N PHE A 158 14.57 11.44 -15.92
CA PHE A 158 14.89 10.20 -16.64
C PHE A 158 16.01 9.37 -16.00
N VAL A 159 16.32 9.62 -14.72
CA VAL A 159 17.26 8.80 -13.96
C VAL A 159 16.62 7.44 -13.69
N ALA A 160 17.32 6.39 -14.12
CA ALA A 160 16.93 5.00 -13.88
C ALA A 160 17.59 4.48 -12.60
N ARG A 161 16.81 3.77 -11.77
CA ARG A 161 17.31 3.13 -10.55
C ARG A 161 16.89 1.67 -10.51
N LEU A 162 17.85 0.78 -10.28
CA LEU A 162 17.58 -0.62 -10.00
C LEU A 162 16.92 -0.74 -8.62
N LYS A 163 15.92 -1.61 -8.51
CA LYS A 163 15.23 -1.94 -7.27
C LYS A 163 15.16 -3.46 -7.11
N LEU A 164 15.93 -3.96 -6.15
CA LEU A 164 15.87 -5.34 -5.68
C LEU A 164 15.00 -5.38 -4.44
N HIS A 165 13.72 -5.66 -4.63
CA HIS A 165 12.74 -5.58 -3.56
C HIS A 165 12.95 -6.67 -2.52
N LYS A 166 13.08 -6.25 -1.27
CA LYS A 166 13.13 -7.11 -0.08
C LYS A 166 11.96 -6.75 0.83
N SER A 167 11.19 -7.75 1.26
CA SER A 167 10.18 -7.58 2.31
C SER A 167 10.71 -8.14 3.63
N PHE A 168 10.45 -7.42 4.72
CA PHE A 168 10.75 -7.83 6.10
C PHE A 168 9.51 -8.35 6.83
N GLY A 169 8.37 -8.37 6.15
CA GLY A 169 7.08 -8.78 6.69
C GLY A 169 6.11 -7.62 6.84
N SER A 170 4.94 -7.95 7.39
CA SER A 170 3.84 -7.02 7.56
C SER A 170 3.05 -7.37 8.81
N LEU A 171 2.59 -6.34 9.51
CA LEU A 171 1.60 -6.43 10.57
C LEU A 171 0.24 -6.13 9.96
N TYR A 172 -0.72 -7.03 10.08
CA TYR A 172 -2.07 -6.84 9.56
C TYR A 172 -2.99 -6.31 10.66
N ILE A 173 -3.62 -5.17 10.41
CA ILE A 173 -4.57 -4.55 11.34
C ILE A 173 -5.95 -4.59 10.71
N HIS A 174 -6.82 -5.43 11.29
CA HIS A 174 -8.18 -5.60 10.79
C HIS A 174 -9.14 -4.56 11.37
N GLY A 175 -9.80 -3.81 10.50
CA GLY A 175 -10.87 -2.89 10.85
C GLY A 175 -12.19 -3.62 11.07
N THR A 176 -12.38 -4.27 12.22
CA THR A 176 -13.55 -5.14 12.51
C THR A 176 -14.93 -4.50 12.28
N LYS A 177 -15.01 -3.16 12.28
CA LYS A 177 -16.24 -2.37 12.05
C LYS A 177 -16.13 -1.43 10.86
N ARG A 178 -15.17 -1.68 9.99
CA ARG A 178 -14.85 -0.85 8.82
C ARG A 178 -14.85 -1.73 7.57
N ALA A 179 -15.07 -1.11 6.42
CA ALA A 179 -15.00 -1.79 5.14
C ALA A 179 -13.56 -2.04 4.66
N TRP A 180 -12.59 -1.45 5.36
CA TRP A 180 -11.17 -1.45 5.02
C TRP A 180 -10.33 -1.80 6.23
N ASP A 181 -9.12 -2.24 5.93
CA ASP A 181 -8.04 -2.59 6.84
C ASP A 181 -6.81 -1.74 6.52
N TYR A 182 -5.77 -1.90 7.31
CA TYR A 182 -4.44 -1.46 6.92
C TYR A 182 -3.39 -2.47 7.37
N GLN A 183 -2.20 -2.39 6.77
CA GLN A 183 -1.04 -3.12 7.23
C GLN A 183 0.09 -2.15 7.55
N ILE A 184 0.91 -2.45 8.55
CA ILE A 184 2.21 -1.80 8.71
C ILE A 184 3.25 -2.73 8.11
N THR A 185 3.92 -2.29 7.05
CA THR A 185 4.88 -3.11 6.31
C THR A 185 6.24 -2.45 6.27
N ALA A 186 7.29 -3.28 6.32
CA ALA A 186 8.67 -2.86 6.14
C ALA A 186 9.21 -3.50 4.86
N HIS A 187 9.68 -2.67 3.94
CA HIS A 187 10.27 -3.10 2.69
C HIS A 187 11.54 -2.32 2.39
N GLY A 188 12.44 -2.95 1.64
CA GLY A 188 13.72 -2.38 1.26
C GLY A 188 14.03 -2.56 -0.21
N ALA A 189 14.91 -1.71 -0.72
CA ALA A 189 15.59 -1.88 -2.00
C ALA A 189 17.07 -2.10 -1.75
N GLU A 190 17.53 -3.32 -1.96
CA GLU A 190 18.89 -3.72 -1.61
C GLU A 190 19.92 -3.04 -2.52
N LYS A 191 20.99 -2.54 -1.89
CA LYS A 191 22.18 -2.09 -2.60
C LYS A 191 23.13 -3.27 -2.79
N ASP A 192 23.07 -3.90 -3.95
CA ASP A 192 23.91 -5.03 -4.35
C ASP A 192 24.75 -4.65 -5.58
N GLU A 193 26.03 -4.38 -5.35
CA GLU A 193 26.99 -3.99 -6.40
C GLU A 193 27.09 -5.04 -7.53
N LYS A 194 26.98 -6.33 -7.20
CA LYS A 194 27.04 -7.39 -8.22
C LYS A 194 25.79 -7.39 -9.08
N ALA A 195 24.64 -7.12 -8.49
CA ALA A 195 23.40 -6.99 -9.24
C ALA A 195 23.38 -5.71 -10.07
N GLU A 196 23.89 -4.60 -9.54
CA GLU A 196 24.06 -3.35 -10.29
C GLU A 196 24.95 -3.57 -11.52
N GLU A 197 26.10 -4.23 -11.37
CA GLU A 197 26.99 -4.57 -12.49
C GLU A 197 26.32 -5.50 -13.50
N ARG A 198 25.60 -6.53 -13.02
CA ARG A 198 24.88 -7.50 -13.86
C ARG A 198 23.79 -6.84 -14.71
N TYR A 199 23.03 -5.91 -14.13
CA TYR A 199 21.88 -5.30 -14.80
C TYR A 199 22.18 -3.94 -15.44
N ALA A 200 23.37 -3.36 -15.20
CA ALA A 200 23.81 -2.10 -15.81
C ALA A 200 23.69 -2.06 -17.34
N PRO A 201 24.01 -3.12 -18.11
CA PRO A 201 23.83 -3.11 -19.56
C PRO A 201 22.37 -2.96 -19.99
N LEU A 202 21.43 -3.60 -19.28
CA LEU A 202 20.00 -3.48 -19.54
C LEU A 202 19.52 -2.06 -19.22
N ILE A 203 19.89 -1.54 -18.05
CA ILE A 203 19.53 -0.18 -17.61
C ILE A 203 20.03 0.86 -18.63
N SER A 204 21.28 0.73 -19.07
CA SER A 204 21.87 1.64 -20.07
C SER A 204 21.12 1.59 -21.40
N LYS A 205 20.78 0.39 -21.89
CA LYS A 205 20.00 0.24 -23.13
C LYS A 205 18.61 0.87 -22.99
N LEU A 206 17.94 0.62 -21.87
CA LEU A 206 16.65 1.23 -21.61
C LEU A 206 16.77 2.75 -21.59
N GLN A 207 17.70 3.35 -20.83
CA GLN A 207 17.88 4.80 -20.78
C GLN A 207 18.13 5.44 -22.16
N GLN A 208 18.82 4.74 -23.07
CA GLN A 208 19.06 5.22 -24.44
C GLN A 208 17.84 5.04 -25.36
N ALA A 209 17.07 3.97 -25.16
CA ALA A 209 15.94 3.61 -26.02
C ALA A 209 14.59 4.15 -25.52
N PHE A 210 14.52 4.59 -24.26
CA PHE A 210 13.29 5.04 -23.60
C PHE A 210 12.77 6.31 -24.27
N TYR A 211 11.53 6.27 -24.72
CA TYR A 211 10.89 7.40 -25.35
C TYR A 211 9.46 7.56 -24.84
N ILE A 212 9.15 8.74 -24.32
CA ILE A 212 7.79 9.15 -23.97
C ILE A 212 7.29 10.06 -25.09
N PRO A 213 6.33 9.63 -25.93
CA PRO A 213 5.85 10.46 -27.02
C PRO A 213 5.13 11.71 -26.50
N ALA A 214 5.42 12.85 -27.12
CA ALA A 214 4.81 14.13 -26.76
C ALA A 214 3.35 14.23 -27.24
N GLY A 215 2.55 15.04 -26.53
CA GLY A 215 1.17 15.38 -26.94
C GLY A 215 0.13 14.29 -26.68
N ASN A 216 0.49 13.22 -25.97
CA ASN A 216 -0.45 12.18 -25.58
C ASN A 216 -1.28 12.61 -24.36
N ALA A 217 -2.60 12.39 -24.45
CA ALA A 217 -3.52 12.62 -23.33
C ALA A 217 -3.41 11.57 -22.22
N GLU A 218 -2.78 10.42 -22.51
CA GLU A 218 -2.60 9.31 -21.57
C GLU A 218 -1.14 8.82 -21.59
N PRO A 219 -0.64 8.23 -20.50
CA PRO A 219 0.72 7.72 -20.46
C PRO A 219 0.96 6.66 -21.54
N GLN A 220 1.99 6.92 -22.34
CA GLN A 220 2.52 5.99 -23.32
C GLN A 220 4.03 5.93 -23.16
N LEU A 221 4.57 4.74 -23.36
CA LEU A 221 5.99 4.47 -23.32
C LEU A 221 6.38 3.56 -24.49
N ASP A 222 7.37 3.99 -25.26
CA ASP A 222 7.98 3.17 -26.31
C ASP A 222 9.46 2.97 -25.98
N PHE A 223 9.99 1.77 -26.22
CA PHE A 223 11.44 1.48 -26.14
C PHE A 223 11.79 0.28 -27.02
N HIS A 224 13.07 0.00 -27.20
CA HIS A 224 13.53 -1.18 -27.94
C HIS A 224 14.73 -1.82 -27.25
N LEU A 225 14.86 -3.14 -27.42
CA LEU A 225 15.96 -3.95 -26.92
C LEU A 225 16.46 -4.85 -28.06
N ASP A 226 17.71 -5.28 -28.04
CA ASP A 226 18.15 -6.38 -28.92
C ASP A 226 17.49 -7.71 -28.51
N GLN A 227 17.42 -8.62 -29.49
CA GLN A 227 16.80 -9.94 -29.32
C GLN A 227 17.39 -10.72 -28.13
N ALA A 228 18.72 -10.71 -27.96
CA ALA A 228 19.37 -11.44 -26.86
C ALA A 228 18.96 -10.91 -25.48
N THR A 229 18.85 -9.58 -25.34
CA THR A 229 18.39 -8.96 -24.09
C THR A 229 16.92 -9.26 -23.82
N HIS A 230 16.08 -9.25 -24.86
CA HIS A 230 14.67 -9.62 -24.73
C HIS A 230 14.47 -11.07 -24.26
N GLU A 231 15.25 -12.01 -24.80
CA GLU A 231 15.18 -13.42 -24.43
C GLU A 231 15.68 -13.68 -23.00
N LYS A 232 16.62 -12.86 -22.53
CA LYS A 232 17.18 -12.94 -21.17
C LYS A 232 16.23 -12.42 -20.08
N PHE A 233 15.43 -11.39 -20.39
CA PHE A 233 14.62 -10.69 -19.40
C PHE A 233 13.14 -10.66 -19.80
N SER A 234 12.30 -11.32 -19.01
CA SER A 234 10.86 -11.30 -19.20
C SER A 234 10.23 -10.09 -18.51
N LEU A 235 9.57 -9.23 -19.29
CA LEU A 235 8.94 -8.01 -18.78
C LEU A 235 7.51 -8.27 -18.30
N TYR A 236 7.23 -7.89 -17.05
CA TYR A 236 5.90 -7.83 -16.45
C TYR A 236 5.17 -6.54 -16.85
N PRO A 237 3.87 -6.41 -16.55
CA PRO A 237 3.15 -5.15 -16.79
C PRO A 237 3.91 -3.95 -16.23
N ILE A 238 3.94 -2.86 -17.01
CA ILE A 238 4.60 -1.62 -16.62
C ILE A 238 3.63 -0.80 -15.79
N HIS A 239 4.09 -0.31 -14.64
CA HIS A 239 3.29 0.55 -13.78
C HIS A 239 3.79 2.00 -13.84
N VAL A 240 2.85 2.93 -13.95
CA VAL A 240 3.10 4.37 -13.77
C VAL A 240 2.54 4.76 -12.42
N TYR A 241 3.40 5.29 -11.57
CA TYR A 241 3.04 5.80 -10.24
C TYR A 241 3.05 7.31 -10.28
N LYS A 242 1.89 7.91 -9.98
CA LYS A 242 1.75 9.33 -9.77
C LYS A 242 1.38 9.57 -8.31
N THR A 243 2.35 10.09 -7.55
CA THR A 243 2.26 10.20 -6.09
C THR A 243 2.18 11.66 -5.65
N SER A 244 1.28 11.94 -4.71
CA SER A 244 1.20 13.19 -3.96
C SER A 244 1.45 12.91 -2.48
N LYS A 245 2.07 13.88 -1.78
CA LYS A 245 2.33 13.78 -0.35
C LYS A 245 1.68 14.94 0.39
N HIS A 246 1.10 14.62 1.55
CA HIS A 246 0.41 15.57 2.42
C HIS A 246 0.97 15.40 3.84
N MET A 247 1.55 16.46 4.39
CA MET A 247 2.11 16.44 5.74
C MET A 247 0.97 16.48 6.77
N SER A 248 1.08 15.75 7.88
CA SER A 248 0.14 15.89 8.99
C SER A 248 0.30 17.25 9.67
N LYS A 249 -0.77 17.75 10.32
CA LYS A 249 -0.70 19.05 11.04
C LYS A 249 0.34 19.07 12.16
N ASP A 250 0.59 17.93 12.80
CA ASP A 250 1.62 17.78 13.82
C ASP A 250 3.03 17.52 13.25
N ARG A 251 3.12 17.40 11.92
CA ARG A 251 4.34 17.14 11.13
C ARG A 251 5.10 15.87 11.49
N LYS A 252 4.41 14.88 12.06
CA LYS A 252 4.99 13.58 12.40
C LYS A 252 4.76 12.53 11.31
N SER A 253 3.79 12.75 10.45
CA SER A 253 3.28 11.75 9.52
C SER A 253 3.12 12.36 8.14
N ILE A 254 3.26 11.53 7.10
CA ILE A 254 3.06 11.94 5.71
C ILE A 254 2.06 10.98 5.08
N LEU A 255 0.92 11.49 4.62
CA LEU A 255 0.01 10.73 3.78
C LEU A 255 0.54 10.73 2.34
N LYS A 256 0.71 9.54 1.78
CA LYS A 256 0.99 9.29 0.36
C LYS A 256 -0.26 8.81 -0.32
N LEU A 257 -0.70 9.56 -1.32
CA LEU A 257 -1.75 9.14 -2.24
C LEU A 257 -1.12 8.88 -3.60
N THR A 258 -1.26 7.64 -4.07
CA THR A 258 -0.64 7.21 -5.31
C THR A 258 -1.71 6.71 -6.27
N GLU A 259 -1.78 7.38 -7.42
CA GLU A 259 -2.46 6.87 -8.59
C GLU A 259 -1.53 5.88 -9.29
N VAL A 260 -2.01 4.66 -9.53
CA VAL A 260 -1.29 3.61 -10.25
C VAL A 260 -2.02 3.34 -11.55
N LEU A 261 -1.25 3.39 -12.65
CA LEU A 261 -1.71 3.01 -13.98
C LEU A 261 -0.90 1.81 -14.45
N GLU A 262 -1.58 0.70 -14.72
CA GLU A 262 -1.02 -0.46 -15.39
C GLU A 262 -1.13 -0.26 -16.91
N LEU A 263 0.00 -0.33 -17.60
CA LEU A 263 0.05 -0.17 -19.04
C LEU A 263 -0.07 -1.52 -19.73
N ASP A 264 -0.90 -1.60 -20.76
CA ASP A 264 -0.94 -2.73 -21.67
C ASP A 264 0.34 -2.74 -22.50
N THR A 265 1.13 -3.79 -22.37
CA THR A 265 2.40 -3.95 -23.08
C THR A 265 2.22 -4.81 -24.31
N HIS A 266 2.73 -4.33 -25.44
CA HIS A 266 2.81 -5.07 -26.68
C HIS A 266 4.24 -4.97 -27.22
N TRP A 267 4.70 -6.03 -27.88
CA TRP A 267 6.01 -6.03 -28.51
C TRP A 267 5.95 -6.61 -29.93
N LYS A 268 6.91 -6.22 -30.75
CA LYS A 268 7.11 -6.75 -32.09
C LYS A 268 8.61 -6.89 -32.36
N SER A 269 9.02 -8.07 -32.84
CA SER A 269 10.38 -8.26 -33.35
C SER A 269 10.53 -7.68 -34.76
N ILE A 270 11.66 -7.04 -35.01
CA ILE A 270 12.09 -6.53 -36.31
C ILE A 270 13.35 -7.31 -36.70
N GLU A 271 13.14 -8.48 -37.31
CA GLU A 271 14.18 -9.46 -37.63
C GLU A 271 15.37 -8.84 -38.37
N ASP A 272 15.11 -8.04 -39.40
CA ASP A 272 16.14 -7.37 -40.22
C ASP A 272 17.09 -6.45 -39.43
N LYS A 273 16.66 -6.01 -38.24
CA LYS A 273 17.43 -5.12 -37.35
C LYS A 273 17.89 -5.81 -36.07
N GLY A 274 17.47 -7.05 -35.81
CA GLY A 274 17.78 -7.79 -34.57
C GLY A 274 17.25 -7.13 -33.29
N ILE A 275 16.20 -6.31 -33.40
CA ILE A 275 15.60 -5.58 -32.26
C ILE A 275 14.15 -5.98 -32.02
N VAL A 276 13.73 -5.85 -30.77
CA VAL A 276 12.36 -5.98 -30.30
C VAL A 276 11.88 -4.62 -29.84
N VAL A 277 10.83 -4.12 -30.48
CA VAL A 277 10.21 -2.83 -30.13
C VAL A 277 9.03 -3.09 -29.21
N TRP A 278 9.04 -2.41 -28.08
CA TRP A 278 8.00 -2.41 -27.07
C TRP A 278 7.18 -1.13 -27.14
N ARG A 279 5.87 -1.28 -27.00
CA ARG A 279 4.92 -0.20 -26.85
C ARG A 279 4.00 -0.51 -25.68
N ALA A 280 4.04 0.35 -24.68
CA ALA A 280 3.19 0.29 -23.51
C ALA A 280 2.25 1.49 -23.51
N ARG A 281 0.96 1.24 -23.34
CA ARG A 281 -0.07 2.28 -23.35
C ARG A 281 -1.10 2.02 -22.29
N TYR A 282 -1.60 3.09 -21.68
CA TYR A 282 -2.81 2.96 -20.89
C TYR A 282 -3.99 2.65 -21.83
N SER A 283 -4.84 1.72 -21.40
CA SER A 283 -5.95 1.25 -22.20
C SER A 283 -7.23 1.41 -21.41
N LYS A 284 -8.08 2.33 -21.88
CA LYS A 284 -9.47 2.45 -21.43
C LYS A 284 -10.30 1.33 -22.04
N VAL A 285 -10.04 0.06 -21.73
CA VAL A 285 -10.94 -1.01 -22.18
C VAL A 285 -12.29 -0.82 -21.48
N GLN A 286 -13.25 -0.26 -22.21
CA GLN A 286 -14.65 -0.18 -21.79
C GLN A 286 -15.27 -1.58 -21.92
N GLY A 287 -15.34 -2.28 -20.79
CA GLY A 287 -15.99 -3.58 -20.68
C GLY A 287 -16.13 -3.98 -19.21
N PRO A 288 -16.75 -5.14 -18.90
CA PRO A 288 -16.89 -5.63 -17.51
C PRO A 288 -15.56 -6.03 -16.84
N LYS A 289 -14.42 -5.61 -17.41
CA LYS A 289 -13.08 -5.95 -16.92
C LYS A 289 -12.61 -4.93 -15.89
N ILE A 290 -11.78 -5.46 -14.98
CA ILE A 290 -11.08 -4.76 -13.90
C ILE A 290 -10.36 -3.53 -14.48
N SER A 291 -10.49 -2.38 -13.81
CA SER A 291 -9.80 -1.14 -14.19
C SER A 291 -8.28 -1.29 -14.07
N ASN A 292 -7.53 -0.93 -15.12
CA ASN A 292 -6.06 -0.82 -15.10
C ASN A 292 -5.57 0.44 -14.37
N ARG A 293 -6.49 1.20 -13.78
CA ARG A 293 -6.24 2.36 -12.93
C ARG A 293 -6.79 2.11 -11.54
N TRP A 294 -5.98 2.34 -10.52
CA TRP A 294 -6.43 2.37 -9.15
C TRP A 294 -5.62 3.37 -8.33
N PHE A 295 -6.10 3.63 -7.12
CA PHE A 295 -5.46 4.48 -6.15
C PHE A 295 -5.11 3.68 -4.90
N THR A 296 -3.97 4.02 -4.32
CA THR A 296 -3.49 3.50 -3.04
C THR A 296 -3.29 4.67 -2.07
N ALA A 297 -3.37 4.38 -0.78
CA ALA A 297 -3.04 5.33 0.27
C ALA A 297 -2.08 4.65 1.26
N ALA A 298 -1.08 5.39 1.72
CA ALA A 298 -0.14 4.94 2.74
C ALA A 298 0.28 6.10 3.65
N ILE A 299 0.65 5.79 4.89
CA ILE A 299 1.19 6.78 5.84
C ILE A 299 2.64 6.42 6.14
N GLU A 300 3.55 7.37 5.93
CA GLU A 300 4.95 7.32 6.36
C GLU A 300 5.12 8.08 7.68
N SER A 301 6.04 7.62 8.53
CA SER A 301 6.50 8.38 9.69
C SER A 301 7.73 9.20 9.33
N VAL A 302 7.72 10.50 9.68
CA VAL A 302 8.86 11.40 9.43
C VAL A 302 10.10 10.93 10.20
N GLN A 303 9.93 10.54 11.46
CA GLN A 303 11.02 10.07 12.32
C GLN A 303 11.56 8.71 11.88
N ALA A 304 10.68 7.78 11.48
CA ALA A 304 11.12 6.50 10.93
C ALA A 304 12.01 6.70 9.71
N LYS A 305 11.62 7.59 8.80
CA LYS A 305 12.39 7.88 7.59
C LYS A 305 13.79 8.40 7.90
N GLU A 306 13.93 9.25 8.92
CA GLU A 306 15.23 9.78 9.35
C GLU A 306 16.15 8.67 9.90
N PHE A 307 15.62 7.77 10.73
CA PHE A 307 16.39 6.62 11.22
C PHE A 307 16.80 5.68 10.10
N LEU A 308 15.85 5.31 9.23
CA LEU A 308 16.07 4.35 8.15
C LEU A 308 17.04 4.85 7.07
N HIS A 309 17.24 6.17 6.95
CA HIS A 309 18.23 6.73 6.02
C HIS A 309 19.67 6.30 6.35
N GLN A 310 19.95 5.90 7.59
CA GLN A 310 21.26 5.34 7.97
C GLN A 310 21.60 4.07 7.16
N ASN A 311 20.58 3.26 6.80
CA ASN A 311 20.76 1.99 6.09
C ASN A 311 21.30 2.14 4.66
N GLU A 312 21.13 3.32 4.04
CA GLU A 312 21.61 3.60 2.69
C GLU A 312 23.15 3.60 2.60
N ASN A 313 23.82 3.89 3.73
CA ASN A 313 25.27 4.09 3.82
C ASN A 313 26.00 2.96 4.54
N LEU A 314 25.32 1.88 4.93
CA LEU A 314 25.95 0.75 5.62
C LEU A 314 26.91 0.00 4.71
N GLU A 315 28.03 -0.48 5.25
CA GLU A 315 28.92 -1.42 4.58
C GLU A 315 28.57 -2.87 4.93
N LEU A 316 29.24 -3.83 4.29
CA LEU A 316 29.01 -5.24 4.57
C LEU A 316 29.49 -5.59 5.99
N GLY A 317 28.56 -6.02 6.84
CA GLY A 317 28.83 -6.36 8.24
C GLY A 317 28.47 -5.25 9.23
N ASP A 318 28.05 -4.07 8.75
CA ASP A 318 27.55 -3.00 9.59
C ASP A 318 26.10 -3.23 10.01
N GLU A 319 25.70 -2.57 11.10
CA GLU A 319 24.33 -2.44 11.55
C GLU A 319 23.99 -0.96 11.73
N ALA A 320 22.75 -0.59 11.45
CA ALA A 320 22.29 0.76 11.75
C ALA A 320 22.34 1.05 13.27
N GLY A 321 22.54 2.33 13.60
CA GLY A 321 22.65 2.79 14.99
C GLY A 321 21.31 2.91 15.71
N TRP A 322 20.19 2.87 14.99
CA TRP A 322 18.86 2.81 15.57
C TRP A 322 18.55 1.43 16.13
N THR A 323 17.63 1.38 17.08
CA THR A 323 17.12 0.16 17.71
C THR A 323 15.60 0.23 17.80
N PRO A 324 14.88 -0.88 18.07
CA PRO A 324 13.44 -0.81 18.34
C PRO A 324 13.08 0.18 19.45
N TYR A 325 13.93 0.29 20.48
CA TYR A 325 13.77 1.28 21.54
C TYR A 325 13.87 2.72 21.02
N SER A 326 14.76 3.00 20.07
CA SER A 326 14.85 4.31 19.41
C SER A 326 13.52 4.69 18.73
N PHE A 327 12.88 3.72 18.06
CA PHE A 327 11.58 3.90 17.40
C PHE A 327 10.45 4.14 18.41
N GLU A 328 10.46 3.42 19.53
CA GLU A 328 9.51 3.61 20.64
C GLU A 328 9.64 5.01 21.26
N GLN A 329 10.86 5.45 21.58
CA GLN A 329 11.11 6.80 22.12
C GLN A 329 10.67 7.91 21.18
N ALA A 330 10.86 7.71 19.86
CA ALA A 330 10.42 8.65 18.83
C ALA A 330 8.92 8.56 18.51
N LYS A 331 8.17 7.65 19.16
CA LYS A 331 6.74 7.42 18.94
C LYS A 331 6.38 7.13 17.48
N VAL A 332 7.22 6.32 16.81
CA VAL A 332 7.03 5.98 15.40
C VAL A 332 5.72 5.22 15.20
N VAL A 333 5.44 4.24 16.06
CA VAL A 333 4.21 3.44 15.98
C VAL A 333 2.98 4.33 16.06
N GLU A 334 2.94 5.30 16.97
CA GLU A 334 1.84 6.24 17.11
C GLU A 334 1.69 7.15 15.88
N SER A 335 2.80 7.61 15.30
CA SER A 335 2.77 8.43 14.07
C SER A 335 2.25 7.67 12.85
N LEU A 336 2.31 6.33 12.85
CA LEU A 336 1.69 5.51 11.81
C LEU A 336 0.24 5.16 12.18
N MET A 337 0.03 4.63 13.39
CA MET A 337 -1.20 4.03 13.85
C MET A 337 -2.32 5.06 14.08
N LEU A 338 -2.04 6.17 14.78
CA LEU A 338 -3.09 7.14 15.13
C LEU A 338 -3.76 7.74 13.89
N PRO A 339 -3.03 8.31 12.91
CA PRO A 339 -3.66 8.80 11.70
C PRO A 339 -4.27 7.66 10.87
N ALA A 340 -3.71 6.45 10.89
CA ALA A 340 -4.28 5.29 10.18
C ALA A 340 -5.65 4.89 10.72
N CYS A 341 -5.75 4.70 12.05
CA CYS A 341 -7.00 4.41 12.73
C CYS A 341 -8.04 5.50 12.50
N GLU A 342 -7.61 6.76 12.47
CA GLU A 342 -8.51 7.89 12.22
C GLU A 342 -9.05 7.87 10.79
N MET A 343 -8.17 7.76 9.79
CA MET A 343 -8.59 7.63 8.39
C MET A 343 -9.54 6.45 8.17
N LEU A 344 -9.27 5.30 8.81
CA LEU A 344 -10.09 4.10 8.65
C LEU A 344 -11.57 4.35 8.99
N LYS A 345 -11.86 5.24 9.94
CA LYS A 345 -13.23 5.65 10.31
C LYS A 345 -13.97 6.40 9.21
N HIS A 346 -13.25 6.98 8.26
CA HIS A 346 -13.78 7.78 7.17
C HIS A 346 -13.74 7.05 5.82
N MET A 347 -13.18 5.83 5.77
CA MET A 347 -12.94 5.10 4.52
C MET A 347 -14.08 4.19 4.07
N ASP A 348 -15.14 3.99 4.86
CA ASP A 348 -16.20 3.01 4.54
C ASP A 348 -16.89 3.24 3.18
N GLY A 349 -16.94 4.49 2.70
CA GLY A 349 -17.48 4.86 1.39
C GLY A 349 -16.50 4.70 0.22
N ILE A 350 -15.20 4.49 0.48
CA ILE A 350 -14.18 4.37 -0.56
C ILE A 350 -14.36 3.05 -1.31
N GLY A 351 -14.19 3.10 -2.63
CA GLY A 351 -14.37 1.97 -3.53
C GLY A 351 -15.84 1.61 -3.74
N TYR A 352 -16.78 2.34 -3.13
CA TYR A 352 -18.20 2.10 -3.30
C TYR A 352 -18.61 2.23 -4.77
N HIS A 353 -18.00 3.13 -5.55
CA HIS A 353 -18.32 3.32 -6.97
C HIS A 353 -17.45 2.47 -7.92
N ASN A 354 -16.61 1.57 -7.40
CA ASN A 354 -15.82 0.67 -8.25
C ASN A 354 -16.70 -0.33 -9.01
N SER A 355 -16.37 -0.56 -10.27
CA SER A 355 -16.87 -1.72 -11.01
C SER A 355 -15.88 -2.87 -10.87
N ASN A 356 -16.25 -3.90 -10.12
CA ASN A 356 -15.44 -5.12 -9.98
C ASN A 356 -15.87 -6.23 -10.94
N GLY A 357 -16.65 -5.90 -11.99
CA GLY A 357 -17.18 -6.87 -12.94
C GLY A 357 -18.33 -7.74 -12.41
N ILE A 358 -18.78 -7.53 -11.17
CA ILE A 358 -19.93 -8.21 -10.57
C ILE A 358 -21.15 -7.30 -10.63
N ALA A 359 -22.27 -7.81 -11.17
CA ALA A 359 -23.52 -7.06 -11.21
C ALA A 359 -23.99 -6.72 -9.79
N ARG A 360 -24.23 -5.44 -9.52
CA ARG A 360 -24.77 -5.02 -8.22
C ARG A 360 -26.23 -5.42 -8.11
N LEU A 361 -26.57 -6.08 -7.01
CA LEU A 361 -27.97 -6.42 -6.68
C LEU A 361 -28.76 -5.23 -6.11
N ALA A 362 -28.10 -4.13 -5.74
CA ALA A 362 -28.73 -2.94 -5.17
C ALA A 362 -28.13 -1.63 -5.74
N PRO A 363 -28.94 -0.56 -5.88
CA PRO A 363 -28.47 0.74 -6.35
C PRO A 363 -27.55 1.44 -5.33
N ALA A 364 -26.75 2.39 -5.81
CA ALA A 364 -25.92 3.24 -4.97
C ALA A 364 -26.76 4.01 -3.94
N PRO A 365 -26.34 4.13 -2.67
CA PRO A 365 -26.90 5.14 -1.79
C PRO A 365 -26.58 6.49 -2.43
N THR A 366 -27.62 7.29 -2.65
CA THR A 366 -27.48 8.66 -3.07
C THR A 366 -26.64 9.40 -2.02
N PRO A 367 -25.65 10.24 -2.38
CA PRO A 367 -24.99 11.09 -1.40
C PRO A 367 -26.06 11.98 -0.76
N SER A 368 -26.49 11.62 0.44
CA SER A 368 -27.43 12.44 1.19
C SER A 368 -26.67 13.67 1.64
N ALA A 369 -26.97 14.82 1.04
CA ALA A 369 -26.71 16.09 1.68
C ALA A 369 -27.30 16.03 3.09
N SER A 370 -26.45 16.18 4.12
CA SER A 370 -26.86 16.25 5.52
C SER A 370 -27.61 15.01 6.04
N THR A 371 -26.90 13.91 6.27
CA THR A 371 -27.23 13.07 7.43
C THR A 371 -26.44 13.62 8.62
N ALA A 372 -27.18 14.18 9.60
CA ALA A 372 -26.64 14.49 10.92
C ALA A 372 -25.83 13.29 11.42
N PRO A 373 -24.71 13.49 12.14
CA PRO A 373 -23.89 12.38 12.62
C PRO A 373 -24.82 11.39 13.32
N SER A 374 -24.88 10.17 12.78
CA SER A 374 -25.55 9.07 13.46
C SER A 374 -25.01 9.05 14.88
N LYS A 375 -25.91 9.03 15.87
CA LYS A 375 -25.54 9.00 17.30
C LYS A 375 -24.33 8.09 17.46
N PRO A 376 -23.25 8.52 18.15
CA PRO A 376 -22.10 7.67 18.38
C PRO A 376 -22.61 6.44 19.13
N TYR A 377 -22.72 5.32 18.42
CA TYR A 377 -22.99 4.03 19.02
C TYR A 377 -21.63 3.48 19.39
N TYR A 378 -21.31 3.65 20.67
CA TYR A 378 -20.12 3.08 21.29
C TYR A 378 -20.28 1.58 21.40
N PHE A 379 -19.41 0.85 20.72
CA PHE A 379 -19.10 -0.54 21.06
C PHE A 379 -17.64 -0.79 20.67
N TRP A 380 -16.81 -1.15 21.63
CA TRP A 380 -15.65 -2.05 21.51
C TRP A 380 -15.76 -2.97 22.70
#